data_AF-A0A1Q3H4V6-F1
#
_entry.id   AF-A0A1Q3H4V6-F1
#
_cell.length_a   1.000
_cell.length_b   1.000
_cell.length_c   1.000
_cell.angle_alpha   90.00
_cell.angle_beta   90.00
_cell.angle_gamma   90.00
#
_symmetry.space_group_name_H-M   'P 1'
#
loop_
_entity.id
_entity.type
_entity.pdbx_description
1 polymer ?
#
loop_
_entity_poly.entity_id
_entity_poly.type
_entity_poly.pdbx_seq_one_letter_code
_entity_poly.pdbx_strand_id
1 'polypeptide(L)'
;MKQLSTQFIIIILASLSFQALGQKQFYKAISGTYLDERSGEIVHLLWDKVYPSFRMFYQANEKQLSPACKIMEQLKVNAQKRLLRIKFRNSQYICDFNFKSDFQQFICINPDGSRQLFKRNDQPSKIAFADFLSKFPARQSTSGPIQVLHIPKNAIAMPPEWAMKFLVRQSKALREFVNKKDLSFYVSLDEARLTLLGKRTRVSHASFYYVSRLALQNGFYSVLFRVKNILHLEAKSDRTYLANFDKAGKLVGLRVVGCAYREYINSYTVTTTWIKPETMKVTVARYYGSVDPGIAISQIPFHEKSEIECIIESKGNIEDVHRFFEDITGSFDKNEWRISDYLFFVRKKKNGQYTALLTQKNDGEEQVFEFDFVRYKKGGNDDVWGSKFWLREKKQGAVWVATFNDRNTQVSLSWAENKEILLKR
;
A
#
# COMPACT_ATOMS: atom_id res chain seq x y z
N MET A 1 -22.18 3.67 59.80
CA MET A 1 -20.99 3.06 59.16
C MET A 1 -21.09 2.88 57.64
N LYS A 2 -22.26 2.65 57.02
CA LYS A 2 -22.37 2.43 55.56
C LYS A 2 -22.11 3.66 54.66
N GLN A 3 -22.32 4.89 55.13
CA GLN A 3 -22.06 6.11 54.33
C GLN A 3 -20.57 6.49 54.26
N LEU A 4 -19.80 6.18 55.30
CA LEU A 4 -18.35 6.43 55.34
C LEU A 4 -17.59 5.55 54.34
N SER A 5 -18.05 4.31 54.10
CA SER A 5 -17.44 3.43 53.11
C SER A 5 -17.72 3.86 51.67
N THR A 6 -18.91 4.41 51.37
CA THR A 6 -19.23 4.91 50.02
C THR A 6 -18.41 6.15 49.67
N GLN A 7 -18.21 7.08 50.61
CA GLN A 7 -17.36 8.26 50.40
C GLN A 7 -15.89 7.88 50.26
N PHE A 8 -15.40 6.92 51.07
CA PHE A 8 -14.03 6.41 50.92
C PHE A 8 -13.81 5.71 49.57
N ILE A 9 -14.78 4.93 49.09
CA ILE A 9 -14.70 4.27 47.78
C ILE A 9 -14.69 5.30 46.64
N ILE A 10 -15.50 6.36 46.72
CA ILE A 10 -15.50 7.45 45.71
C ILE A 10 -14.17 8.23 45.74
N ILE A 11 -13.61 8.51 46.91
CA ILE A 11 -12.31 9.18 47.05
C ILE A 11 -11.17 8.28 46.53
N ILE A 12 -11.22 6.97 46.80
CA ILE A 12 -10.24 5.99 46.29
C ILE A 12 -10.36 5.82 44.77
N LEU A 13 -11.58 5.78 44.21
CA LEU A 13 -11.79 5.77 42.75
C LEU A 13 -11.32 7.09 42.10
N ALA A 14 -11.59 8.23 42.73
CA ALA A 14 -11.13 9.54 42.25
C ALA A 14 -9.60 9.69 42.34
N SER A 15 -8.96 9.10 43.35
CA SER A 15 -7.50 9.11 43.51
C SER A 15 -6.79 8.03 42.68
N LEU A 16 -7.45 6.92 42.34
CA LEU A 16 -6.97 5.95 41.34
C LEU A 16 -7.07 6.50 39.91
N SER A 17 -8.00 7.42 39.62
CA SER A 17 -8.00 8.19 38.36
C SER A 17 -6.93 9.29 38.29
N PHE A 18 -6.21 9.56 39.39
CA PHE A 18 -5.03 10.43 39.43
C PHE A 18 -3.71 9.66 39.24
N GLN A 19 -3.73 8.52 38.55
CA GLN A 19 -2.50 7.93 38.03
C GLN A 19 -1.81 8.97 37.14
N ALA A 20 -0.65 9.44 37.58
CA ALA A 20 0.20 10.36 36.85
C ALA A 20 0.33 9.86 35.40
N LEU A 21 -0.19 10.66 34.46
CA LEU A 21 -0.10 10.33 33.04
C LEU A 21 1.38 10.28 32.68
N GLY A 22 1.92 9.07 32.53
CA GLY A 22 3.31 8.90 32.11
C GLY A 22 3.52 9.53 30.74
N GLN A 23 4.75 9.97 30.46
CA GLN A 23 5.09 10.66 29.21
C GLN A 23 4.68 9.86 27.96
N LYS A 24 4.80 8.53 28.00
CA LYS A 24 4.36 7.63 26.92
C LYS A 24 2.84 7.62 26.74
N GLN A 25 2.07 7.58 27.83
CA GLN A 25 0.60 7.67 27.78
C GLN A 25 0.16 9.03 27.26
N PHE A 26 0.84 10.11 27.68
CA PHE A 26 0.60 11.45 27.17
C PHE A 26 0.81 11.54 25.66
N TYR A 27 1.94 11.04 25.13
CA TYR A 27 2.17 11.03 23.68
C TYR A 27 1.15 10.24 22.90
N LYS A 28 0.74 9.08 23.42
CA LYS A 28 -0.34 8.30 22.80
C LYS A 28 -1.66 9.08 22.79
N ALA A 29 -1.99 9.77 23.88
CA ALA A 29 -3.22 10.54 24.00
C ALA A 29 -3.24 11.74 23.05
N ILE A 30 -2.13 12.48 22.94
CA ILE A 30 -2.04 13.64 22.05
C ILE A 30 -1.72 13.28 20.59
N SER A 31 -1.39 12.02 20.28
CA SER A 31 -1.09 11.61 18.90
C SER A 31 -2.31 11.81 18.02
N GLY A 32 -2.15 12.55 16.92
CA GLY A 32 -3.18 12.84 15.94
C GLY A 32 -2.77 14.00 15.02
N THR A 33 -3.67 14.33 14.12
CA THR A 33 -3.56 15.52 13.27
C THR A 33 -4.50 16.60 13.80
N TYR A 34 -4.03 17.84 13.84
CA TYR A 34 -4.78 18.98 14.35
C TYR A 34 -4.78 20.11 13.34
N LEU A 35 -5.91 20.79 13.21
CA LEU A 35 -6.15 21.89 12.30
C LEU A 35 -6.55 23.13 13.09
N ASP A 36 -5.92 24.26 12.80
CA ASP A 36 -6.49 25.57 13.12
C ASP A 36 -7.43 25.98 11.99
N GLU A 37 -8.73 25.94 12.27
CA GLU A 37 -9.79 26.21 11.30
C GLU A 37 -9.72 27.63 10.71
N ARG A 38 -9.12 28.59 11.44
CA ARG A 38 -9.03 30.00 11.03
C ARG A 38 -7.91 30.21 10.00
N SER A 39 -6.73 29.67 10.28
CA SER A 39 -5.54 29.88 9.44
C SER A 39 -5.36 28.80 8.37
N GLY A 40 -5.97 27.62 8.57
CA GLY A 40 -5.73 26.43 7.75
C GLY A 40 -4.43 25.69 8.10
N GLU A 41 -3.72 26.13 9.15
CA GLU A 41 -2.48 25.50 9.60
C GLU A 41 -2.72 24.12 10.21
N ILE A 42 -1.80 23.20 9.95
CA ILE A 42 -1.90 21.80 10.33
C ILE A 42 -0.71 21.43 11.19
N VAL A 43 -0.98 20.83 12.34
CA VAL A 43 0.01 20.24 13.23
C VAL A 43 -0.22 18.74 13.30
N HIS A 44 0.80 17.96 12.96
CA HIS A 44 0.79 16.52 13.15
C HIS A 44 1.64 16.16 14.37
N LEU A 45 1.03 15.47 15.32
CA LEU A 45 1.66 14.91 16.51
C LEU A 45 1.59 13.40 16.36
N LEU A 46 2.67 12.73 15.98
CA LEU A 46 2.61 11.34 15.53
C LEU A 46 3.49 10.47 16.43
N TRP A 47 2.86 9.55 17.16
CA TRP A 47 3.54 8.53 17.96
C TRP A 47 3.81 7.28 17.11
N ASP A 48 5.08 7.06 16.75
CA ASP A 48 5.50 5.81 16.06
C ASP A 48 5.53 4.69 17.10
N LYS A 49 4.62 3.72 16.97
CA LYS A 49 4.50 2.57 17.90
C LYS A 49 5.66 1.57 17.73
N VAL A 50 6.18 1.45 16.51
CA VAL A 50 7.21 0.47 16.14
C VAL A 50 8.59 0.95 16.61
N TYR A 51 8.87 2.23 16.41
CA TYR A 51 10.04 2.90 16.96
C TYR A 51 9.55 3.97 17.93
N PRO A 52 9.43 3.70 19.24
CA PRO A 52 8.78 4.55 20.23
C PRO A 52 9.40 5.95 20.22
N SER A 53 8.88 6.80 19.35
CA SER A 53 9.38 8.11 19.03
C SER A 53 8.18 8.99 18.72
N PHE A 54 8.17 10.15 19.37
CA PHE A 54 7.15 11.16 19.16
C PHE A 54 7.68 12.17 18.14
N ARG A 55 6.96 12.34 17.04
CA ARG A 55 7.37 13.22 15.94
C ARG A 55 6.33 14.30 15.74
N MET A 56 6.81 15.51 15.50
CA MET A 56 5.96 16.67 15.39
C MET A 56 6.26 17.42 14.09
N PHE A 57 5.21 17.70 13.34
CA PHE A 57 5.30 18.34 12.04
C PHE A 57 4.31 19.48 11.94
N TYR A 58 4.71 20.53 11.22
CA TYR A 58 3.86 21.68 10.95
C TYR A 58 3.78 21.92 9.44
N GLN A 59 2.56 22.14 8.96
CA GLN A 59 2.25 22.64 7.62
C GLN A 59 1.44 23.93 7.76
N ALA A 60 1.77 24.94 6.96
CA ALA A 60 1.03 26.18 6.85
C ALA A 60 -0.37 25.98 6.25
N ASN A 61 -0.56 24.95 5.41
CA ASN A 61 -1.87 24.53 4.90
C ASN A 61 -1.82 23.15 4.22
N GLU A 62 -3.00 22.64 3.84
CA GLU A 62 -3.18 21.35 3.15
C GLU A 62 -2.50 21.23 1.78
N LYS A 63 -2.12 22.35 1.14
CA LYS A 63 -1.51 22.37 -0.20
C LYS A 63 0.01 22.23 -0.15
N GLN A 64 0.60 22.27 1.05
CA GLN A 64 2.04 22.26 1.23
C GLN A 64 2.65 20.90 0.92
N LEU A 65 3.71 20.89 0.11
CA LEU A 65 4.45 19.68 -0.23
C LEU A 65 5.32 19.21 0.95
N SER A 66 5.59 17.90 1.02
CA SER A 66 6.39 17.26 2.08
C SER A 66 7.75 17.94 2.36
N PRO A 67 8.56 18.34 1.36
CA PRO A 67 9.85 18.98 1.63
C PRO A 67 9.74 20.29 2.42
N ALA A 68 8.68 21.06 2.20
CA ALA A 68 8.43 22.32 2.88
C ALA A 68 7.90 22.14 4.31
N CYS A 69 7.40 20.94 4.66
CA CYS A 69 6.87 20.66 6.00
C CYS A 69 7.97 20.88 7.05
N LYS A 70 7.65 21.68 8.07
CA LYS A 70 8.59 22.00 9.15
C LYS A 70 8.58 20.89 10.19
N ILE A 71 9.75 20.58 10.74
CA ILE A 71 9.91 19.65 11.86
C ILE A 71 9.89 20.48 13.15
N MET A 72 9.16 20.00 14.16
CA MET A 72 9.19 20.56 15.50
C MET A 72 9.91 19.60 16.44
N GLU A 73 10.71 20.16 17.34
CA GLU A 73 11.50 19.46 18.34
C GLU A 73 10.93 19.76 19.73
N GLN A 74 10.87 18.74 20.58
CA GLN A 74 10.43 18.91 21.95
C GLN A 74 11.54 19.56 22.77
N LEU A 75 11.21 20.64 23.48
CA LEU A 75 12.08 21.23 24.50
C LEU A 75 11.73 20.74 25.91
N LYS A 76 10.43 20.70 26.23
CA LYS A 76 9.95 20.31 27.56
C LYS A 76 8.58 19.67 27.46
N VAL A 77 8.32 18.68 28.31
CA VAL A 77 7.01 18.06 28.47
C VAL A 77 6.61 18.09 29.94
N ASN A 78 5.37 18.43 30.22
CA ASN A 78 4.73 18.25 31.52
C ASN A 78 3.39 17.56 31.30
N ALA A 79 3.39 16.23 31.35
CA ALA A 79 2.22 15.41 31.08
C ALA A 79 1.07 15.66 32.07
N GLN A 80 1.39 15.95 33.34
CA GLN A 80 0.40 16.26 34.37
C GLN A 80 -0.33 17.58 34.08
N LYS A 81 0.42 18.59 33.62
CA LYS A 81 -0.15 19.88 33.18
C LYS A 81 -0.62 19.85 31.72
N ARG A 82 -0.49 18.71 31.03
CA ARG A 82 -0.81 18.53 29.61
C ARG A 82 -0.17 19.61 28.73
N LEU A 83 1.09 19.92 29.01
CA LEU A 83 1.86 20.97 28.36
C LEU A 83 3.03 20.36 27.60
N LEU A 84 3.23 20.85 26.38
CA LEU A 84 4.36 20.51 25.53
C LEU A 84 4.97 21.78 24.95
N ARG A 85 6.22 22.07 25.32
CA ARG A 85 7.00 23.18 24.75
C ARG A 85 7.81 22.69 23.58
N ILE A 86 7.64 23.33 22.44
CA ILE A 86 8.27 22.94 21.17
C ILE A 86 9.11 24.06 20.58
N LYS A 87 10.08 23.69 19.75
CA LYS A 87 10.89 24.59 18.93
C LYS A 87 10.82 24.12 17.48
N PHE A 88 10.70 25.04 16.54
CA PHE A 88 10.84 24.69 15.13
C PHE A 88 12.31 24.38 14.84
N ARG A 89 12.60 23.22 14.24
CA ARG A 89 13.96 22.84 13.87
C ARG A 89 14.57 23.94 12.99
N ASN A 90 15.80 24.34 13.30
CA ASN A 90 16.55 25.42 12.61
C ASN A 90 15.88 26.80 12.70
N SER A 91 15.08 27.07 13.75
CA SER A 91 14.47 28.38 14.00
C SER A 91 14.51 28.69 15.50
N GLN A 92 14.51 29.97 15.89
CA GLN A 92 14.34 30.38 17.30
C GLN A 92 12.88 30.45 17.73
N TYR A 93 11.94 30.11 16.84
CA TYR A 93 10.52 30.11 17.14
C TYR A 93 10.16 28.99 18.13
N ILE A 94 9.61 29.37 19.28
CA ILE A 94 9.20 28.48 20.38
C ILE A 94 7.72 28.72 20.69
N CYS A 95 6.92 27.66 20.76
CA CYS A 95 5.52 27.74 21.19
C CYS A 95 5.26 26.72 22.31
N ASP A 96 4.31 27.05 23.19
CA ASP A 96 3.76 26.12 24.18
C ASP A 96 2.40 25.59 23.70
N PHE A 97 2.29 24.26 23.59
CA PHE A 97 1.03 23.56 23.32
C PHE A 97 0.38 23.18 24.65
N ASN A 98 -0.77 23.77 24.93
CA ASN A 98 -1.58 23.52 26.12
C ASN A 98 -2.82 22.71 25.75
N PHE A 99 -2.83 21.42 26.09
CA PHE A 99 -3.92 20.51 25.71
C PHE A 99 -5.08 20.58 26.70
N LYS A 100 -6.31 20.45 26.17
CA LYS A 100 -7.49 20.17 26.99
C LYS A 100 -7.43 18.76 27.60
N SER A 101 -8.27 18.52 28.60
CA SER A 101 -8.39 17.23 29.30
C SER A 101 -8.73 16.05 28.39
N ASP A 102 -9.47 16.30 27.31
CA ASP A 102 -9.93 15.31 26.34
C ASP A 102 -8.90 15.00 25.23
N PHE A 103 -7.81 15.78 25.18
CA PHE A 103 -6.78 15.72 24.13
C PHE A 103 -7.34 15.86 22.69
N GLN A 104 -8.53 16.46 22.55
CA GLN A 104 -9.16 16.75 21.25
C GLN A 104 -8.74 18.11 20.70
N GLN A 105 -8.12 18.95 21.51
CA GLN A 105 -7.62 20.25 21.08
C GLN A 105 -6.50 20.76 21.97
N PHE A 106 -5.71 21.67 21.43
CA PHE A 106 -4.72 22.44 22.19
C PHE A 106 -4.68 23.90 21.75
N ILE A 107 -4.22 24.76 22.65
CA ILE A 107 -3.89 26.15 22.35
C ILE A 107 -2.38 26.23 22.18
N CYS A 108 -1.92 26.70 21.01
CA CYS A 108 -0.55 27.16 20.83
C CYS A 108 -0.45 28.61 21.29
N ILE A 109 0.46 28.87 22.23
CA ILE A 109 0.84 30.21 22.66
C ILE A 109 2.16 30.57 21.96
N ASN A 110 2.07 31.51 21.03
CA ASN A 110 3.18 31.97 20.20
C ASN A 110 4.16 32.86 20.99
N PRO A 111 5.39 33.09 20.49
CA PRO A 111 6.37 33.97 21.16
C PRO A 111 5.87 35.38 21.44
N ASP A 112 4.98 35.90 20.59
CA ASP A 112 4.35 37.22 20.70
C ASP A 112 3.13 37.24 21.66
N GLY A 113 2.81 36.10 22.28
CA GLY A 113 1.66 35.95 23.16
C GLY A 113 0.33 35.67 22.43
N SER A 114 0.31 35.72 21.10
CA SER A 114 -0.87 35.36 20.32
C SER A 114 -1.24 33.88 20.52
N ARG A 115 -2.54 33.58 20.38
CA ARG A 115 -3.09 32.25 20.67
C ARG A 115 -3.77 31.68 19.44
N GLN A 116 -3.44 30.44 19.12
CA GLN A 116 -4.06 29.67 18.04
C GLN A 116 -4.71 28.40 18.61
N LEU A 117 -5.92 28.10 18.16
CA LEU A 117 -6.68 26.94 18.60
C LEU A 117 -6.60 25.84 17.54
N PHE A 118 -5.92 24.76 17.90
CA PHE A 118 -5.82 23.58 17.05
C PHE A 118 -6.78 22.52 17.55
N LYS A 119 -7.67 22.05 16.69
CA LYS A 119 -8.63 20.96 16.98
C LYS A 119 -8.24 19.71 16.21
N ARG A 120 -8.41 18.54 16.83
CA ARG A 120 -8.13 17.25 16.21
C ARG A 120 -9.01 17.10 14.97
N ASN A 121 -8.37 16.78 13.84
CA ASN A 121 -9.03 16.60 12.57
C ASN A 121 -8.29 15.53 11.76
N ASP A 122 -8.94 14.37 11.58
CA ASP A 122 -8.38 13.25 10.81
C ASP A 122 -8.41 13.48 9.29
N GLN A 123 -9.01 14.58 8.82
CA GLN A 123 -9.08 15.01 7.42
C GLN A 123 -8.92 16.53 7.35
N PRO A 124 -7.72 17.06 7.60
CA PRO A 124 -7.50 18.51 7.59
C PRO A 124 -7.70 19.11 6.19
N SER A 125 -7.73 18.27 5.15
CA SER A 125 -7.92 18.70 3.77
C SER A 125 -9.38 19.00 3.42
N LYS A 126 -9.67 20.25 3.06
CA LYS A 126 -11.00 20.73 2.66
C LYS A 126 -11.20 20.82 1.15
N ILE A 127 -10.16 20.59 0.35
CA ILE A 127 -10.26 20.68 -1.11
C ILE A 127 -11.40 19.83 -1.70
N ALA A 128 -12.13 20.40 -2.67
CA ALA A 128 -13.18 19.71 -3.39
C ALA A 128 -12.61 18.67 -4.37
N PHE A 129 -13.39 17.64 -4.69
CA PHE A 129 -12.96 16.61 -5.64
C PHE A 129 -12.68 17.19 -7.04
N ALA A 130 -13.47 18.17 -7.49
CA ALA A 130 -13.27 18.85 -8.77
C ALA A 130 -11.90 19.56 -8.84
N ASP A 131 -11.47 20.21 -7.75
CA ASP A 131 -10.17 20.88 -7.67
C ASP A 131 -9.02 19.86 -7.68
N PHE A 132 -9.20 18.71 -6.99
CA PHE A 132 -8.25 17.60 -7.07
C PHE A 132 -8.12 17.08 -8.50
N LEU A 133 -9.24 16.85 -9.19
CA LEU A 133 -9.26 16.43 -10.60
C LEU A 133 -8.60 17.46 -11.52
N SER A 134 -8.76 18.76 -11.25
CA SER A 134 -8.19 19.84 -12.08
C SER A 134 -6.65 19.84 -12.12
N LYS A 135 -5.99 19.20 -11.16
CA LYS A 135 -4.52 19.09 -11.13
C LYS A 135 -3.97 18.05 -12.09
N PHE A 136 -4.81 17.14 -12.58
CA PHE A 136 -4.38 16.14 -13.54
C PHE A 136 -4.43 16.74 -14.95
N PRO A 137 -3.28 16.78 -15.66
CA PRO A 137 -3.26 17.21 -17.05
C PRO A 137 -4.24 16.37 -17.87
N ALA A 138 -5.18 17.01 -18.55
CA ALA A 138 -6.08 16.32 -19.46
C ALA A 138 -5.26 15.76 -20.63
N ARG A 139 -5.21 14.44 -20.78
CA ARG A 139 -4.81 13.86 -22.06
C ARG A 139 -6.00 14.01 -23.00
N GLN A 140 -5.77 14.60 -24.17
CA GLN A 140 -6.78 14.57 -25.24
C GLN A 140 -7.10 13.11 -25.56
N SER A 141 -8.39 12.82 -25.75
CA SER A 141 -8.87 11.53 -26.23
C SER A 141 -8.24 11.28 -27.60
N THR A 142 -7.15 10.53 -27.64
CA THR A 142 -6.72 9.89 -28.87
C THR A 142 -7.61 8.69 -29.05
N SER A 143 -8.30 8.59 -30.18
CA SER A 143 -9.17 7.45 -30.57
C SER A 143 -8.46 6.09 -30.58
N GLY A 144 -7.14 6.06 -30.34
CA GLY A 144 -6.32 4.86 -30.22
C GLY A 144 -5.99 4.45 -28.77
N PRO A 145 -5.46 3.24 -28.58
CA PRO A 145 -5.08 2.73 -27.27
C PRO A 145 -3.98 3.59 -26.63
N ILE A 146 -4.14 3.89 -25.34
CA ILE A 146 -3.20 4.69 -24.57
C ILE A 146 -2.12 3.79 -24.01
N GLN A 147 -0.89 3.93 -24.51
CA GLN A 147 0.26 3.29 -23.88
C GLN A 147 0.67 4.06 -22.62
N VAL A 148 0.69 3.36 -21.49
CA VAL A 148 1.34 3.81 -20.26
C VAL A 148 2.71 3.17 -20.22
N LEU A 149 3.65 3.85 -20.87
CA LEU A 149 5.08 3.55 -20.75
C LEU A 149 5.59 4.02 -19.38
N HIS A 150 6.74 3.47 -19.00
CA HIS A 150 7.55 3.82 -17.83
C HIS A 150 7.46 5.28 -17.36
N ILE A 151 7.52 5.48 -16.04
CA ILE A 151 7.77 6.73 -15.28
C ILE A 151 7.61 8.04 -16.09
N PRO A 152 6.49 8.78 -15.92
CA PRO A 152 6.32 10.11 -16.50
C PRO A 152 7.44 11.06 -16.02
N LYS A 153 8.18 11.68 -16.95
CA LYS A 153 9.26 12.62 -16.64
C LYS A 153 8.75 13.91 -15.98
N ASN A 154 7.56 14.37 -16.39
CA ASN A 154 6.90 15.54 -15.83
C ASN A 154 5.82 15.08 -14.84
N ALA A 155 6.15 15.07 -13.55
CA ALA A 155 5.22 14.63 -12.52
C ALA A 155 5.09 15.75 -11.48
N ILE A 156 3.90 16.34 -11.37
CA ILE A 156 3.62 17.40 -10.40
C ILE A 156 3.40 16.74 -9.05
N ALA A 157 4.17 17.12 -8.03
CA ALA A 157 4.06 16.55 -6.70
C ALA A 157 2.67 16.83 -6.10
N MET A 158 2.09 15.80 -5.48
CA MET A 158 0.81 15.87 -4.78
C MET A 158 1.04 16.22 -3.30
N PRO A 159 0.30 17.19 -2.74
CA PRO A 159 0.34 17.45 -1.30
C PRO A 159 -0.06 16.20 -0.50
N PRO A 160 0.65 15.88 0.61
CA PRO A 160 0.37 14.70 1.44
C PRO A 160 -1.10 14.59 1.86
N GLU A 161 -1.72 15.69 2.29
CA GLU A 161 -3.10 15.66 2.79
C GLU A 161 -4.13 15.42 1.66
N TRP A 162 -3.82 15.79 0.42
CA TRP A 162 -4.67 15.48 -0.73
C TRP A 162 -4.56 14.00 -1.11
N ALA A 163 -3.35 13.45 -1.11
CA ALA A 163 -3.13 12.01 -1.30
C ALA A 163 -3.81 11.19 -0.19
N MET A 164 -3.74 11.66 1.05
CA MET A 164 -4.44 11.03 2.18
C MET A 164 -5.96 11.00 1.97
N LYS A 165 -6.56 12.15 1.59
CA LYS A 165 -8.01 12.29 1.40
C LYS A 165 -8.56 11.44 0.25
N PHE A 166 -7.97 11.54 -0.93
CA PHE A 166 -8.55 10.94 -2.14
C PHE A 166 -8.02 9.54 -2.46
N LEU A 167 -6.86 9.13 -1.95
CA LEU A 167 -6.23 7.86 -2.34
C LEU A 167 -6.01 6.91 -1.15
N VAL A 168 -5.18 7.31 -0.18
CA VAL A 168 -4.70 6.42 0.89
C VAL A 168 -5.80 6.02 1.88
N ARG A 169 -6.70 6.95 2.22
CA ARG A 169 -7.82 6.66 3.11
C ARG A 169 -8.84 5.72 2.45
N GLN A 170 -9.05 5.84 1.14
CA GLN A 170 -10.06 5.09 0.41
C GLN A 170 -9.60 3.69 -0.04
N SER A 171 -8.29 3.42 -0.07
CA SER A 171 -7.72 2.13 -0.45
C SER A 171 -6.83 1.52 0.64
N LYS A 172 -7.27 0.40 1.22
CA LYS A 172 -6.47 -0.41 2.15
C LYS A 172 -5.17 -0.86 1.47
N ALA A 173 -5.24 -1.34 0.23
CA ALA A 173 -4.08 -1.77 -0.54
C ALA A 173 -3.03 -0.66 -0.74
N LEU A 174 -3.44 0.58 -1.05
CA LEU A 174 -2.50 1.70 -1.13
C LEU A 174 -1.91 2.06 0.23
N ARG A 175 -2.73 2.04 1.28
CA ARG A 175 -2.28 2.32 2.65
C ARG A 175 -1.23 1.32 3.12
N GLU A 176 -1.43 0.04 2.84
CA GLU A 176 -0.46 -1.01 3.12
C GLU A 176 0.79 -0.88 2.25
N PHE A 177 0.62 -0.60 0.95
CA PHE A 177 1.74 -0.40 0.03
C PHE A 177 2.65 0.76 0.43
N VAL A 178 2.08 1.91 0.80
CA VAL A 178 2.83 3.08 1.27
C VAL A 178 3.65 2.72 2.51
N ASN A 179 3.05 1.99 3.44
CA ASN A 179 3.62 1.78 4.77
C ASN A 179 4.47 0.53 4.92
N LYS A 180 4.66 -0.26 3.84
CA LYS A 180 5.21 -1.62 3.87
C LYS A 180 6.53 -1.71 4.66
N LYS A 181 6.38 -1.95 5.95
CA LYS A 181 7.39 -2.45 6.87
C LYS A 181 6.81 -3.73 7.48
N ASP A 182 7.68 -4.71 7.71
CA ASP A 182 7.38 -6.05 8.18
C ASP A 182 6.16 -6.20 9.13
N LEU A 183 5.29 -7.15 8.79
CA LEU A 183 4.57 -8.04 9.71
C LEU A 183 3.49 -7.50 10.66
N SER A 184 3.03 -6.25 10.56
CA SER A 184 1.88 -5.80 11.38
C SER A 184 0.61 -5.57 10.55
N PHE A 185 -0.42 -6.37 10.84
CA PHE A 185 -1.72 -6.44 10.15
C PHE A 185 -2.62 -5.19 10.34
N TYR A 186 -2.14 -4.13 10.98
CA TYR A 186 -2.91 -2.92 11.26
C TYR A 186 -2.07 -1.67 11.03
N VAL A 187 -2.20 -1.10 9.83
CA VAL A 187 -1.55 0.16 9.48
C VAL A 187 -2.49 1.33 9.72
N SER A 188 -2.08 2.23 10.62
CA SER A 188 -2.84 3.42 10.99
C SER A 188 -2.69 4.54 9.94
N LEU A 189 -3.65 5.48 9.89
CA LEU A 189 -3.54 6.67 9.04
C LEU A 189 -2.38 7.58 9.47
N ASP A 190 -2.02 7.56 10.76
CA ASP A 190 -0.89 8.31 11.30
C ASP A 190 0.46 7.78 10.78
N GLU A 191 0.61 6.46 10.66
CA GLU A 191 1.79 5.85 10.03
C GLU A 191 1.88 6.17 8.53
N ALA A 192 0.73 6.18 7.83
CA ALA A 192 0.68 6.63 6.45
C ALA A 192 1.16 8.07 6.32
N ARG A 193 0.64 8.98 7.15
CA ARG A 193 1.10 10.38 7.18
C ARG A 193 2.60 10.50 7.45
N LEU A 194 3.13 9.74 8.42
CA LEU A 194 4.58 9.71 8.69
C LEU A 194 5.40 9.38 7.44
N THR A 195 4.94 8.39 6.66
CA THR A 195 5.61 7.97 5.42
C THR A 195 5.50 9.02 4.31
N LEU A 196 4.33 9.66 4.16
CA LEU A 196 4.09 10.70 3.15
C LEU A 196 4.82 12.01 3.45
N LEU A 197 4.97 12.38 4.72
CA LEU A 197 5.71 13.58 5.13
C LEU A 197 7.22 13.42 4.94
N GLY A 198 7.74 12.20 4.74
CA GLY A 198 9.11 11.96 4.30
C GLY A 198 10.21 12.31 5.30
N LYS A 199 9.85 12.40 6.58
CA LYS A 199 10.79 12.72 7.68
C LYS A 199 11.05 11.52 8.60
N ARG A 200 10.79 10.29 8.13
CA ARG A 200 11.12 9.06 8.86
C ARG A 200 12.62 8.78 8.73
N THR A 201 13.32 8.70 9.85
CA THR A 201 14.80 8.76 9.89
C THR A 201 15.54 7.51 9.42
N ARG A 202 14.94 6.58 8.65
CA ARG A 202 15.65 5.45 7.97
C ARG A 202 14.76 4.46 7.20
N VAL A 203 13.44 4.62 7.14
CA VAL A 203 12.56 3.43 7.10
C VAL A 203 11.57 3.36 5.94
N SER A 204 10.93 4.44 5.55
CA SER A 204 10.01 4.46 4.42
C SER A 204 9.70 5.91 4.03
N HIS A 205 9.68 6.20 2.74
CA HIS A 205 9.17 7.48 2.23
C HIS A 205 8.35 7.24 0.96
N ALA A 206 7.13 7.74 0.95
CA ALA A 206 6.27 7.73 -0.22
C ALA A 206 5.95 9.15 -0.70
N SER A 207 6.01 9.36 -2.00
CA SER A 207 5.61 10.60 -2.67
C SER A 207 4.62 10.30 -3.79
N PHE A 208 3.54 11.08 -3.83
CA PHE A 208 2.49 10.97 -4.83
C PHE A 208 2.66 12.08 -5.87
N TYR A 209 2.31 11.79 -7.11
CA TYR A 209 2.40 12.75 -8.21
C TYR A 209 1.20 12.63 -9.14
N TYR A 210 0.71 13.77 -9.62
CA TYR A 210 -0.26 13.85 -10.70
C TYR A 210 0.40 13.44 -12.01
N VAL A 211 -0.27 12.58 -12.78
CA VAL A 211 0.21 12.17 -14.11
C VAL A 211 -0.72 12.67 -15.20
N SER A 212 -1.95 12.18 -15.26
CA SER A 212 -2.91 12.59 -16.30
C SER A 212 -4.34 12.19 -15.97
N ARG A 213 -5.32 12.84 -16.59
CA ARG A 213 -6.73 12.42 -16.60
C ARG A 213 -7.04 11.74 -17.93
N LEU A 214 -7.67 10.57 -17.88
CA LEU A 214 -8.08 9.79 -19.04
C LEU A 214 -9.59 9.90 -19.24
N ALA A 215 -10.03 10.07 -20.48
CA ALA A 215 -11.43 9.98 -20.86
C ALA A 215 -11.74 8.54 -21.31
N LEU A 216 -12.02 7.66 -20.34
CA LEU A 216 -12.34 6.26 -20.64
C LEU A 216 -13.84 6.09 -20.91
N GLN A 217 -14.69 6.44 -19.94
CA GLN A 217 -16.15 6.35 -20.06
C GLN A 217 -16.84 7.47 -19.27
N ASN A 218 -18.14 7.71 -19.53
CA ASN A 218 -18.90 8.82 -18.93
C ASN A 218 -19.37 8.56 -17.48
N GLY A 219 -19.31 7.31 -17.00
CA GLY A 219 -19.81 6.91 -15.68
C GLY A 219 -18.90 7.29 -14.50
N PHE A 220 -17.62 7.57 -14.77
CA PHE A 220 -16.59 7.79 -13.76
C PHE A 220 -15.47 8.69 -14.29
N TYR A 221 -14.63 9.20 -13.39
CA TYR A 221 -13.40 9.90 -13.72
C TYR A 221 -12.20 8.97 -13.59
N SER A 222 -11.39 8.87 -14.64
CA SER A 222 -10.15 8.10 -14.62
C SER A 222 -8.94 9.01 -14.51
N VAL A 223 -8.07 8.74 -13.55
CA VAL A 223 -6.80 9.45 -13.38
C VAL A 223 -5.64 8.48 -13.25
N LEU A 224 -4.53 8.86 -13.87
CA LEU A 224 -3.23 8.26 -13.62
C LEU A 224 -2.53 9.08 -12.54
N PHE A 225 -2.04 8.39 -11.51
CA PHE A 225 -1.15 8.98 -10.52
C PHE A 225 0.05 8.06 -10.29
N ARG A 226 1.18 8.67 -9.92
CA ARG A 226 2.43 7.96 -9.65
C ARG A 226 2.72 7.96 -8.16
N VAL A 227 3.22 6.85 -7.65
CA VAL A 227 3.72 6.69 -6.28
C VAL A 227 5.17 6.24 -6.34
N LYS A 228 6.07 7.11 -5.89
CA LYS A 228 7.44 6.72 -5.55
C LYS A 228 7.46 6.28 -4.11
N ASN A 229 7.98 5.10 -3.83
CA ASN A 229 8.18 4.60 -2.49
C ASN A 229 9.62 4.09 -2.33
N ILE A 230 10.31 4.56 -1.31
CA ILE A 230 11.63 4.08 -0.92
C ILE A 230 11.43 3.35 0.41
N LEU A 231 11.62 2.04 0.42
CA LEU A 231 11.50 1.19 1.61
C LEU A 231 12.88 0.98 2.26
N HIS A 232 12.87 0.56 3.53
CA HIS A 232 14.06 0.12 4.26
C HIS A 232 14.80 -0.98 3.47
N LEU A 233 16.14 -0.96 3.44
CA LEU A 233 17.01 -1.95 2.78
C LEU A 233 16.98 -1.97 1.24
N GLU A 234 17.07 -0.80 0.60
CA GLU A 234 17.29 -0.62 -0.85
C GLU A 234 16.13 -0.95 -1.80
N ALA A 235 15.03 -1.51 -1.30
CA ALA A 235 13.84 -1.72 -2.13
C ALA A 235 13.24 -0.36 -2.54
N LYS A 236 13.18 -0.13 -3.85
CA LYS A 236 12.64 1.11 -4.45
C LYS A 236 11.50 0.72 -5.37
N SER A 237 10.36 1.37 -5.17
CA SER A 237 9.19 1.19 -6.02
C SER A 237 8.81 2.51 -6.67
N ASP A 238 8.49 2.43 -7.94
CA ASP A 238 7.90 3.52 -8.69
C ASP A 238 6.72 2.97 -9.49
N ARG A 239 5.51 3.26 -9.04
CA ARG A 239 4.28 2.69 -9.60
C ARG A 239 3.39 3.79 -10.13
N THR A 240 2.86 3.60 -11.33
CA THR A 240 1.75 4.37 -11.87
C THR A 240 0.49 3.55 -11.69
N TYR A 241 -0.52 4.17 -11.11
CA TYR A 241 -1.83 3.59 -10.88
C TYR A 241 -2.85 4.26 -11.79
N LEU A 242 -3.77 3.46 -12.32
CA LEU A 242 -5.05 3.92 -12.82
C LEU A 242 -6.03 3.88 -11.65
N ALA A 243 -6.61 5.02 -11.31
CA ALA A 243 -7.72 5.12 -10.38
C ALA A 243 -8.97 5.63 -11.08
N ASN A 244 -10.08 4.95 -10.86
CA ASN A 244 -11.40 5.36 -11.28
C ASN A 244 -12.17 5.86 -10.07
N PHE A 245 -12.81 7.01 -10.22
CA PHE A 245 -13.62 7.65 -9.20
C PHE A 245 -15.05 7.86 -9.70
N ASP A 246 -16.04 7.62 -8.85
CA ASP A 246 -17.39 8.05 -9.18
C ASP A 246 -17.51 9.59 -9.20
N LYS A 247 -18.69 10.09 -9.57
CA LYS A 247 -18.95 11.54 -9.62
C LYS A 247 -18.87 12.23 -8.26
N ALA A 248 -18.98 11.48 -7.15
CA ALA A 248 -18.87 12.00 -5.79
C ALA A 248 -17.41 11.99 -5.28
N GLY A 249 -16.46 11.45 -6.05
CA GLY A 249 -15.05 11.35 -5.67
C GLY A 249 -14.71 10.13 -4.80
N LYS A 250 -15.58 9.10 -4.80
CA LYS A 250 -15.30 7.80 -4.20
C LYS A 250 -14.45 6.97 -5.17
N LEU A 251 -13.36 6.41 -4.68
CA LEU A 251 -12.52 5.48 -5.42
C LEU A 251 -13.29 4.17 -5.65
N VAL A 252 -13.53 3.82 -6.91
CA VAL A 252 -14.28 2.63 -7.35
C VAL A 252 -13.41 1.60 -8.06
N GLY A 253 -12.30 2.02 -8.67
CA GLY A 253 -11.35 1.12 -9.31
C GLY A 253 -9.93 1.58 -9.06
N LEU A 254 -9.00 0.64 -8.85
CA LEU A 254 -7.59 0.94 -8.68
C LEU A 254 -6.73 -0.20 -9.20
N ARG A 255 -5.79 0.10 -10.10
CA ARG A 255 -4.85 -0.89 -10.63
C ARG A 255 -3.48 -0.32 -10.92
N VAL A 256 -2.44 -1.11 -10.71
CA VAL A 256 -1.08 -0.77 -11.16
C VAL A 256 -1.02 -0.94 -12.67
N VAL A 257 -0.70 0.12 -13.38
CA VAL A 257 -0.63 0.17 -14.85
C VAL A 257 0.75 0.57 -15.37
N GLY A 258 1.67 0.92 -14.48
CA GLY A 258 3.07 1.10 -14.79
C GLY A 258 3.89 0.82 -13.55
N CYS A 259 5.04 0.18 -13.69
CA CYS A 259 5.88 -0.15 -12.55
C CYS A 259 7.36 -0.19 -12.93
N ALA A 260 8.19 0.28 -12.01
CA ALA A 260 9.59 -0.06 -11.86
C ALA A 260 9.77 -0.41 -10.38
N TYR A 261 9.81 -1.71 -10.07
CA TYR A 261 9.99 -2.17 -8.69
C TYR A 261 11.25 -2.98 -8.60
N ARG A 262 12.18 -2.51 -7.77
CA ARG A 262 13.39 -3.23 -7.43
C ARG A 262 13.24 -3.75 -6.01
N GLU A 263 13.27 -5.07 -5.86
CA GLU A 263 13.27 -5.76 -4.58
C GLU A 263 14.68 -6.27 -4.33
N TYR A 264 15.42 -5.56 -3.48
CA TYR A 264 16.83 -5.83 -3.19
C TYR A 264 17.70 -5.89 -4.47
N ILE A 265 18.84 -6.60 -4.41
CA ILE A 265 19.75 -6.84 -5.54
C ILE A 265 19.18 -7.94 -6.49
N ASN A 266 18.11 -8.63 -6.09
CA ASN A 266 17.76 -9.95 -6.63
C ASN A 266 16.59 -9.97 -7.61
N SER A 267 15.72 -8.94 -7.63
CA SER A 267 14.69 -8.88 -8.67
C SER A 267 14.26 -7.47 -9.08
N TYR A 268 13.86 -7.37 -10.34
CA TYR A 268 13.35 -6.16 -10.96
C TYR A 268 12.04 -6.47 -11.69
N THR A 269 10.98 -5.72 -11.40
CA THR A 269 9.68 -5.86 -12.05
C THR A 269 9.34 -4.60 -12.82
N VAL A 270 8.98 -4.77 -14.09
CA VAL A 270 8.43 -3.71 -14.94
C VAL A 270 7.02 -4.03 -15.38
N THR A 271 6.22 -2.99 -15.54
CA THR A 271 4.87 -3.10 -16.08
C THR A 271 4.69 -2.10 -17.20
N THR A 272 4.16 -2.57 -18.32
CA THR A 272 3.71 -1.74 -19.45
C THR A 272 2.24 -2.04 -19.68
N THR A 273 1.44 -1.00 -19.94
CA THR A 273 0.01 -1.17 -20.10
C THR A 273 -0.52 -0.45 -21.33
N TRP A 274 -1.48 -1.07 -22.00
CA TRP A 274 -2.29 -0.47 -23.05
C TRP A 274 -3.73 -0.34 -22.54
N ILE A 275 -4.25 0.89 -22.52
CA ILE A 275 -5.59 1.20 -22.00
C ILE A 275 -6.50 1.61 -23.16
N LYS A 276 -7.68 1.00 -23.22
CA LYS A 276 -8.83 1.36 -24.07
C LYS A 276 -10.02 1.72 -23.16
N PRO A 277 -11.10 2.32 -23.67
CA PRO A 277 -12.28 2.71 -22.88
C PRO A 277 -12.83 1.63 -21.92
N GLU A 278 -12.93 0.39 -22.38
CA GLU A 278 -13.57 -0.72 -21.65
C GLU A 278 -12.60 -1.83 -21.28
N THR A 279 -11.38 -1.80 -21.83
CA THR A 279 -10.42 -2.88 -21.68
C THR A 279 -9.02 -2.36 -21.47
N MET A 280 -8.21 -3.16 -20.80
CA MET A 280 -6.82 -2.84 -20.55
C MET A 280 -5.98 -4.10 -20.61
N LYS A 281 -4.83 -4.02 -21.29
CA LYS A 281 -3.84 -5.10 -21.34
C LYS A 281 -2.59 -4.68 -20.58
N VAL A 282 -2.31 -5.35 -19.47
CA VAL A 282 -1.18 -5.09 -18.58
C VAL A 282 -0.13 -6.17 -18.78
N THR A 283 1.02 -5.82 -19.31
CA THR A 283 2.18 -6.72 -19.41
C THR A 283 3.09 -6.49 -18.22
N VAL A 284 3.30 -7.52 -17.40
CA VAL A 284 4.23 -7.53 -16.28
C VAL A 284 5.41 -8.42 -16.63
N ALA A 285 6.61 -7.86 -16.61
CA ALA A 285 7.86 -8.58 -16.76
C ALA A 285 8.67 -8.52 -15.46
N ARG A 286 9.19 -9.66 -15.01
CA ARG A 286 9.96 -9.80 -13.78
C ARG A 286 11.27 -10.52 -14.07
N TYR A 287 12.36 -9.88 -13.69
CA TYR A 287 13.72 -10.34 -13.89
C TYR A 287 14.30 -10.72 -12.52
N TYR A 288 14.90 -11.91 -12.44
CA TYR A 288 15.52 -12.44 -11.23
C TYR A 288 17.03 -12.66 -11.46
N GLY A 289 17.87 -12.29 -10.50
CA GLY A 289 19.32 -12.44 -10.56
C GLY A 289 20.08 -11.21 -10.00
N SER A 290 21.31 -11.42 -9.52
CA SER A 290 22.14 -10.35 -8.95
C SER A 290 22.56 -9.35 -10.02
N VAL A 291 22.03 -8.13 -9.97
CA VAL A 291 22.58 -7.00 -10.72
C VAL A 291 23.64 -6.33 -9.84
N ASP A 292 24.73 -7.05 -9.57
CA ASP A 292 25.94 -6.51 -8.95
C ASP A 292 27.17 -7.03 -9.73
N PRO A 293 28.07 -6.18 -10.26
CA PRO A 293 29.14 -6.61 -11.17
C PRO A 293 30.25 -7.48 -10.54
N GLY A 294 30.21 -7.75 -9.23
CA GLY A 294 31.37 -8.24 -8.48
C GLY A 294 31.20 -9.53 -7.68
N ILE A 295 30.02 -10.16 -7.62
CA ILE A 295 29.81 -11.37 -6.81
C ILE A 295 29.02 -12.40 -7.62
N ALA A 296 29.71 -13.46 -8.04
CA ALA A 296 29.14 -14.58 -8.77
C ALA A 296 28.37 -15.50 -7.81
N ILE A 297 27.05 -15.34 -7.75
CA ILE A 297 26.14 -16.39 -7.29
C ILE A 297 25.54 -17.03 -8.55
N SER A 298 25.56 -18.37 -8.60
CA SER A 298 25.28 -19.21 -9.76
C SER A 298 24.05 -18.75 -10.57
N GLN A 299 24.34 -18.36 -11.81
CA GLN A 299 23.52 -17.55 -12.70
C GLN A 299 22.65 -18.42 -13.60
N ILE A 300 21.34 -18.46 -13.36
CA ILE A 300 20.38 -18.52 -14.47
C ILE A 300 19.42 -17.35 -14.29
N PRO A 301 19.61 -16.23 -15.02
CA PRO A 301 18.65 -15.14 -15.01
C PRO A 301 17.30 -15.68 -15.50
N PHE A 302 16.30 -15.66 -14.63
CA PHE A 302 14.94 -16.07 -14.95
C PHE A 302 14.09 -14.84 -15.27
N HIS A 303 13.29 -14.93 -16.31
CA HIS A 303 12.40 -13.88 -16.79
C HIS A 303 10.97 -14.41 -16.84
N GLU A 304 10.09 -13.83 -16.02
CA GLU A 304 8.65 -14.07 -16.09
C GLU A 304 8.01 -12.92 -16.87
N LYS A 305 7.33 -13.20 -17.98
CA LYS A 305 6.43 -12.25 -18.64
C LYS A 305 5.01 -12.77 -18.54
N SER A 306 4.10 -11.90 -18.10
CA SER A 306 2.68 -12.19 -18.01
C SER A 306 1.88 -11.04 -18.58
N GLU A 307 0.78 -11.35 -19.25
CA GLU A 307 -0.16 -10.39 -19.80
C GLU A 307 -1.49 -10.55 -19.11
N ILE A 308 -2.05 -9.46 -18.60
CA ILE A 308 -3.30 -9.46 -17.87
C ILE A 308 -4.28 -8.56 -18.61
N GLU A 309 -5.33 -9.17 -19.14
CA GLU A 309 -6.49 -8.48 -19.66
C GLU A 309 -7.44 -8.15 -18.53
N CYS A 310 -7.83 -6.88 -18.50
CA CYS A 310 -8.71 -6.33 -17.52
C CYS A 310 -9.90 -5.70 -18.22
N ILE A 311 -11.10 -5.86 -17.66
CA ILE A 311 -12.30 -5.14 -18.07
C ILE A 311 -12.47 -3.93 -17.13
N ILE A 312 -12.82 -2.80 -17.72
CA ILE A 312 -13.21 -1.58 -17.02
C ILE A 312 -14.73 -1.47 -17.13
N GLU A 313 -15.42 -1.82 -16.06
CA GLU A 313 -16.88 -1.79 -16.03
C GLU A 313 -17.42 -0.37 -16.16
N SER A 314 -18.68 -0.24 -16.56
CA SER A 314 -19.40 1.05 -16.65
C SER A 314 -19.48 1.82 -15.34
N LYS A 315 -19.40 1.11 -14.20
CA LYS A 315 -19.32 1.68 -12.85
C LYS A 315 -17.91 2.07 -12.41
N GLY A 316 -16.89 1.79 -13.24
CA GLY A 316 -15.49 2.11 -12.99
C GLY A 316 -14.70 1.04 -12.24
N ASN A 317 -15.31 -0.08 -11.87
CA ASN A 317 -14.57 -1.23 -11.33
C ASN A 317 -13.59 -1.76 -12.39
N ILE A 318 -12.46 -2.29 -11.93
CA ILE A 318 -11.45 -2.90 -12.80
C ILE A 318 -11.36 -4.37 -12.41
N GLU A 319 -11.79 -5.25 -13.31
CA GLU A 319 -11.78 -6.69 -13.11
C GLU A 319 -10.71 -7.36 -13.95
N ASP A 320 -10.08 -8.41 -13.41
CA ASP A 320 -9.14 -9.25 -14.14
C ASP A 320 -9.91 -10.40 -14.79
N VAL A 321 -9.75 -10.53 -16.11
CA VAL A 321 -10.58 -11.43 -16.91
C VAL A 321 -9.75 -12.55 -17.52
N HIS A 322 -8.62 -12.22 -18.14
CA HIS A 322 -7.74 -13.23 -18.73
C HIS A 322 -6.28 -12.93 -18.43
N ARG A 323 -5.55 -13.93 -17.95
CA ARG A 323 -4.09 -13.84 -17.85
C ARG A 323 -3.46 -14.76 -18.88
N PHE A 324 -3.03 -14.17 -20.00
CA PHE A 324 -2.22 -14.87 -20.98
C PHE A 324 -0.76 -14.83 -20.53
N PHE A 325 -0.06 -15.94 -20.68
CA PHE A 325 1.39 -15.91 -20.65
C PHE A 325 1.85 -16.42 -22.02
N GLU A 326 2.84 -15.77 -22.64
CA GLU A 326 3.34 -16.18 -23.96
C GLU A 326 4.00 -17.57 -23.92
N ASP A 327 4.55 -17.95 -22.75
CA ASP A 327 5.27 -19.21 -22.51
C ASP A 327 4.73 -20.00 -21.28
N ILE A 328 4.41 -19.30 -20.16
CA ILE A 328 3.70 -19.70 -18.92
C ILE A 328 4.51 -20.55 -17.89
N THR A 329 4.62 -20.21 -16.58
CA THR A 329 3.50 -20.02 -15.61
C THR A 329 3.82 -19.27 -14.31
N GLY A 330 2.81 -18.61 -13.77
CA GLY A 330 2.87 -17.94 -12.48
C GLY A 330 3.00 -18.90 -11.29
N SER A 331 3.30 -18.31 -10.13
CA SER A 331 3.27 -18.95 -8.82
C SER A 331 1.84 -18.95 -8.26
N PHE A 332 1.43 -20.08 -7.69
CA PHE A 332 0.22 -20.19 -6.86
C PHE A 332 0.64 -20.57 -5.44
N ASP A 333 0.00 -19.90 -4.48
CA ASP A 333 0.31 -19.91 -3.06
C ASP A 333 -0.98 -20.16 -2.27
N LYS A 334 -0.91 -20.95 -1.19
CA LYS A 334 -2.04 -21.14 -0.27
C LYS A 334 -2.40 -19.85 0.49
N ASN A 335 -1.40 -18.99 0.73
CA ASN A 335 -1.50 -17.73 1.46
C ASN A 335 -0.99 -16.58 0.57
N GLU A 336 -1.82 -15.58 0.27
CA GLU A 336 -1.43 -14.45 -0.60
C GLU A 336 -0.21 -13.63 -0.08
N TRP A 337 0.29 -13.90 1.14
CA TRP A 337 1.32 -13.10 1.80
C TRP A 337 2.28 -13.95 2.69
N ARG A 338 3.51 -14.13 2.19
CA ARG A 338 4.75 -14.70 2.81
C ARG A 338 4.80 -16.23 2.92
N ILE A 339 6.01 -16.74 2.58
CA ILE A 339 6.53 -18.12 2.70
C ILE A 339 5.39 -19.13 2.73
N SER A 340 4.85 -19.43 1.56
CA SER A 340 3.83 -20.46 1.46
C SER A 340 4.32 -21.78 2.03
N ASP A 341 3.41 -22.48 2.69
CA ASP A 341 3.51 -23.92 2.87
C ASP A 341 3.48 -24.64 1.50
N TYR A 342 2.97 -24.01 0.43
CA TYR A 342 2.84 -24.57 -0.91
C TYR A 342 3.05 -23.54 -2.03
N LEU A 343 4.11 -23.71 -2.81
CA LEU A 343 4.38 -22.88 -3.97
C LEU A 343 4.37 -23.73 -5.24
N PHE A 344 3.34 -23.54 -6.07
CA PHE A 344 3.19 -24.26 -7.33
C PHE A 344 3.59 -23.40 -8.52
N PHE A 345 4.53 -23.90 -9.30
CA PHE A 345 5.02 -23.32 -10.54
C PHE A 345 4.71 -24.25 -11.70
N VAL A 346 4.45 -23.67 -12.86
CA VAL A 346 4.43 -24.40 -14.11
C VAL A 346 5.37 -23.68 -15.09
N ARG A 347 6.02 -24.41 -15.98
CA ARG A 347 6.99 -23.88 -16.93
C ARG A 347 6.85 -24.60 -18.25
N LYS A 348 6.66 -23.85 -19.34
CA LYS A 348 6.82 -24.39 -20.70
C LYS A 348 8.29 -24.41 -21.10
N LYS A 349 8.74 -25.56 -21.58
CA LYS A 349 10.05 -25.78 -22.19
C LYS A 349 10.05 -25.24 -23.63
N LYS A 350 11.23 -24.94 -24.16
CA LYS A 350 11.42 -24.44 -25.54
C LYS A 350 10.83 -25.37 -26.61
N ASN A 351 10.70 -26.66 -26.33
CA ASN A 351 10.11 -27.67 -27.22
C ASN A 351 8.57 -27.77 -27.12
N GLY A 352 7.91 -26.84 -26.42
CA GLY A 352 6.45 -26.82 -26.27
C GLY A 352 5.90 -27.70 -25.15
N GLN A 353 6.72 -28.52 -24.50
CA GLN A 353 6.30 -29.33 -23.34
C GLN A 353 6.14 -28.48 -22.09
N TYR A 354 5.33 -28.92 -21.13
CA TYR A 354 5.19 -28.27 -19.83
C TYR A 354 5.84 -29.11 -18.73
N THR A 355 6.36 -28.45 -17.71
CA THR A 355 6.85 -29.02 -16.44
C THR A 355 6.22 -28.26 -15.29
N ALA A 356 5.93 -28.91 -14.18
CA ALA A 356 5.49 -28.24 -12.97
C ALA A 356 6.47 -28.49 -11.83
N LEU A 357 6.47 -27.60 -10.84
CA LEU A 357 7.20 -27.75 -9.60
C LEU A 357 6.29 -27.34 -8.45
N LEU A 358 6.17 -28.17 -7.42
CA LEU A 358 5.53 -27.82 -6.15
C LEU A 358 6.61 -27.83 -5.08
N THR A 359 6.79 -26.70 -4.41
CA THR A 359 7.55 -26.63 -3.16
C THR A 359 6.56 -26.71 -2.01
N GLN A 360 6.75 -27.65 -1.10
CA GLN A 360 5.99 -27.76 0.15
C GLN A 360 6.91 -27.51 1.34
N LYS A 361 6.48 -26.69 2.31
CA LYS A 361 7.18 -26.50 3.58
C LYS A 361 6.37 -27.08 4.72
N ASN A 362 6.95 -28.03 5.45
CA ASN A 362 6.39 -28.59 6.67
C ASN A 362 7.45 -28.49 7.78
N ASP A 363 7.14 -27.82 8.89
CA ASP A 363 7.98 -27.77 10.10
C ASP A 363 9.47 -27.45 9.87
N GLY A 364 9.76 -26.58 8.90
CA GLY A 364 11.11 -26.13 8.56
C GLY A 364 11.84 -26.97 7.50
N GLU A 365 11.29 -28.11 7.09
CA GLU A 365 11.79 -28.91 5.97
C GLU A 365 11.09 -28.52 4.66
N GLU A 366 11.87 -28.41 3.59
CA GLU A 366 11.39 -28.05 2.24
C GLU A 366 11.41 -29.29 1.34
N GLN A 367 10.22 -29.71 0.89
CA GLN A 367 10.05 -30.79 -0.09
C GLN A 367 9.76 -30.19 -1.46
N VAL A 368 10.45 -30.70 -2.48
CA VAL A 368 10.28 -30.25 -3.87
C VAL A 368 9.82 -31.42 -4.73
N PHE A 369 8.63 -31.26 -5.31
CA PHE A 369 8.04 -32.19 -6.26
C PHE A 369 8.18 -31.62 -7.67
N GLU A 370 8.82 -32.37 -8.55
CA GLU A 370 8.86 -32.05 -9.98
C GLU A 370 7.86 -32.90 -10.73
N PHE A 371 7.16 -32.29 -11.68
CA PHE A 371 6.16 -32.96 -12.48
C PHE A 371 6.41 -32.82 -13.97
N ASP A 372 6.10 -33.88 -14.70
CA ASP A 372 5.88 -33.85 -16.13
C ASP A 372 4.37 -33.81 -16.41
N PHE A 373 3.98 -33.07 -17.45
CA PHE A 373 2.59 -33.02 -17.88
C PHE A 373 2.24 -34.27 -18.68
N VAL A 374 1.20 -34.99 -18.24
CA VAL A 374 0.81 -36.29 -18.77
C VAL A 374 -0.38 -36.18 -19.71
N ARG A 375 -1.37 -35.37 -19.33
CA ARG A 375 -2.62 -35.24 -20.07
C ARG A 375 -3.23 -33.86 -19.84
N TYR A 376 -3.89 -33.36 -20.87
CA TYR A 376 -4.74 -32.18 -20.83
C TYR A 376 -6.16 -32.56 -21.22
N LYS A 377 -7.15 -31.99 -20.52
CA LYS A 377 -8.55 -32.03 -20.94
C LYS A 377 -9.11 -30.62 -20.78
N LYS A 378 -9.46 -30.00 -21.91
CA LYS A 378 -10.28 -28.78 -21.97
C LYS A 378 -11.63 -29.10 -21.33
N GLY A 379 -12.06 -28.32 -20.35
CA GLY A 379 -13.37 -28.51 -19.71
C GLY A 379 -14.44 -27.69 -20.40
N GLY A 380 -15.40 -28.34 -21.08
CA GLY A 380 -16.59 -27.69 -21.62
C GLY A 380 -16.52 -27.25 -23.09
N ASN A 381 -17.63 -26.68 -23.57
CA ASN A 381 -17.72 -25.99 -24.87
C ASN A 381 -16.95 -24.66 -24.81
N ASP A 382 -16.66 -24.10 -25.98
CA ASP A 382 -15.54 -23.17 -26.26
C ASP A 382 -15.31 -21.94 -25.37
N ASP A 383 -16.21 -21.62 -24.43
CA ASP A 383 -16.13 -20.48 -23.52
C ASP A 383 -15.94 -20.83 -22.03
N VAL A 384 -15.82 -22.11 -21.66
CA VAL A 384 -15.52 -22.53 -20.27
C VAL A 384 -14.09 -23.08 -20.20
N TRP A 385 -13.30 -22.57 -19.25
CA TRP A 385 -11.85 -22.78 -19.18
C TRP A 385 -11.42 -23.67 -18.02
N GLY A 386 -12.34 -24.41 -17.40
CA GLY A 386 -12.09 -25.41 -16.36
C GLY A 386 -11.09 -26.49 -16.81
N SER A 387 -9.81 -26.14 -16.77
CA SER A 387 -8.74 -26.91 -17.39
C SER A 387 -8.17 -27.86 -16.36
N LYS A 388 -8.31 -29.16 -16.63
CA LYS A 388 -7.71 -30.22 -15.82
C LYS A 388 -6.41 -30.68 -16.45
N PHE A 389 -5.35 -30.64 -15.66
CA PHE A 389 -4.03 -31.13 -16.02
C PHE A 389 -3.67 -32.32 -15.14
N TRP A 390 -3.32 -33.44 -15.77
CA TRP A 390 -2.74 -34.57 -15.06
C TRP A 390 -1.23 -34.43 -15.08
N LEU A 391 -0.64 -34.41 -13.90
CA LEU A 391 0.77 -34.21 -13.64
C LEU A 391 1.35 -35.52 -13.10
N ARG A 392 2.46 -36.01 -13.65
CA ARG A 392 3.17 -37.17 -13.10
C ARG A 392 4.39 -36.69 -12.37
N GLU A 393 4.44 -36.97 -11.08
CA GLU A 393 5.60 -36.69 -10.25
C GLU A 393 6.80 -37.52 -10.74
N LYS A 394 7.94 -36.89 -10.99
CA LYS A 394 9.11 -37.56 -11.56
C LYS A 394 9.77 -38.58 -10.64
N LYS A 395 9.73 -38.35 -9.32
CA LYS A 395 10.42 -39.22 -8.35
C LYS A 395 9.60 -40.47 -8.03
N GLN A 396 8.33 -40.29 -7.68
CA GLN A 396 7.47 -41.40 -7.23
C GLN A 396 6.49 -41.89 -8.30
N GLY A 397 6.37 -41.21 -9.44
CA GLY A 397 5.43 -41.57 -10.50
C GLY A 397 3.95 -41.27 -10.17
N ALA A 398 3.66 -40.70 -8.99
CA ALA A 398 2.32 -40.38 -8.56
C ALA A 398 1.64 -39.41 -9.54
N VAL A 399 0.36 -39.65 -9.83
CA VAL A 399 -0.43 -38.78 -10.70
C VAL A 399 -1.24 -37.81 -9.86
N TRP A 400 -1.03 -36.52 -10.11
CA TRP A 400 -1.73 -35.41 -9.49
C TRP A 400 -2.66 -34.76 -10.53
N VAL A 401 -3.74 -34.14 -10.08
CA VAL A 401 -4.66 -33.39 -10.94
C VAL A 401 -4.67 -31.92 -10.51
N ALA A 402 -4.24 -31.04 -11.41
CA ALA A 402 -4.36 -29.60 -11.27
C ALA A 402 -5.60 -29.10 -12.01
N THR A 403 -6.57 -28.55 -11.29
CA THR A 403 -7.79 -27.97 -11.85
C THR A 403 -7.76 -26.46 -11.69
N PHE A 404 -7.70 -25.74 -12.80
CA PHE A 404 -7.73 -24.27 -12.80
C PHE A 404 -9.18 -23.78 -12.86
N ASN A 405 -9.46 -22.66 -12.18
CA ASN A 405 -10.73 -21.96 -12.38
C ASN A 405 -10.77 -21.29 -13.77
N ASP A 406 -11.95 -20.86 -14.20
CA ASP A 406 -12.14 -20.29 -15.55
C ASP A 406 -11.29 -19.03 -15.83
N ARG A 407 -10.79 -18.39 -14.78
CA ARG A 407 -9.94 -17.19 -14.85
C ARG A 407 -8.44 -17.47 -14.69
N ASN A 408 -8.02 -18.73 -14.48
CA ASN A 408 -6.64 -19.14 -14.16
C ASN A 408 -6.01 -18.37 -12.98
N THR A 409 -6.82 -17.89 -12.04
CA THR A 409 -6.38 -17.19 -10.83
C THR A 409 -6.25 -18.11 -9.62
N GLN A 410 -6.80 -19.33 -9.73
CA GLN A 410 -6.76 -20.34 -8.69
C GLN A 410 -6.49 -21.70 -9.32
N VAL A 411 -5.76 -22.54 -8.59
CA VAL A 411 -5.52 -23.93 -8.95
C VAL A 411 -5.81 -24.82 -7.75
N SER A 412 -6.62 -25.85 -7.96
CA SER A 412 -6.79 -26.95 -7.03
C SER A 412 -5.86 -28.08 -7.44
N LEU A 413 -4.98 -28.51 -6.53
CA LEU A 413 -4.12 -29.68 -6.70
C LEU A 413 -4.69 -30.83 -5.88
N SER A 414 -4.96 -31.96 -6.53
CA SER A 414 -5.43 -33.18 -5.86
C SER A 414 -4.55 -34.38 -6.16
N TRP A 415 -4.33 -35.24 -5.15
CA TRP A 415 -3.58 -36.49 -5.27
C TRP A 415 -4.14 -37.53 -4.30
N ALA A 416 -4.36 -38.76 -4.79
CA ALA A 416 -5.19 -39.78 -4.14
C ALA A 416 -6.63 -39.30 -3.85
N GLU A 417 -7.58 -40.22 -3.69
CA GLU A 417 -9.03 -39.93 -3.80
C GLU A 417 -9.60 -38.89 -2.80
N ASN A 418 -8.83 -38.34 -1.85
CA ASN A 418 -9.35 -37.43 -0.82
C ASN A 418 -8.42 -36.29 -0.34
N LYS A 419 -7.28 -36.00 -1.00
CA LYS A 419 -6.44 -34.83 -0.63
C LYS A 419 -6.47 -33.77 -1.73
N GLU A 420 -6.92 -32.58 -1.36
CA GLU A 420 -7.01 -31.41 -2.23
C GLU A 420 -6.37 -30.19 -1.54
N ILE A 421 -5.59 -29.43 -2.30
CA ILE A 421 -5.07 -28.14 -1.87
C ILE A 421 -5.51 -27.09 -2.89
N LEU A 422 -6.23 -26.08 -2.40
CA LEU A 422 -6.54 -24.88 -3.18
C LEU A 422 -5.41 -23.86 -3.01
N LEU A 423 -4.81 -23.47 -4.12
CA LEU A 423 -3.80 -22.43 -4.22
C LEU A 423 -4.37 -21.26 -5.02
N LYS A 424 -4.03 -20.05 -4.60
CA LYS A 424 -4.44 -18.78 -5.23
C LYS A 424 -3.20 -18.02 -5.66
N ARG A 425 -3.32 -17.08 -6.59
CA ARG A 425 -2.19 -16.22 -6.93
C ARG A 425 -2.00 -15.08 -5.95
#